data_AF-A0A356Q1F0-F1
#
_entry.id   AF-A0A356Q1F0-F1
#
_cell.length_a   1.000
_cell.length_b   1.000
_cell.length_c   1.000
_cell.angle_alpha   90.00
_cell.angle_beta   90.00
_cell.angle_gamma   90.00
#
_symmetry.space_group_name_H-M   'P 1'
#
loop_
_entity.id
_entity.type
_entity.pdbx_description
1 polymer ?
#
loop_
_entity_poly.entity_id
_entity_poly.type
_entity_poly.pdbx_seq_one_letter_code
_entity_poly.pdbx_strand_id
1 'polypeptide(L)'
;MRLLPSCLIVLALGIASPAAAAGRTYKPVVEDKTPQYELCRLRKREFTEGGTDCFYRRQTGGKDALIRVDDAKVRCQAEYQCKR
;
A
#
# COMPACT_ATOMS: atom_id res chain seq x y z
N MET A 1 -75.75 -30.10 -24.18
CA MET A 1 -75.27 -29.29 -23.03
C MET A 1 -73.93 -28.68 -23.43
N ARG A 2 -73.83 -27.34 -23.37
CA ARG A 2 -72.59 -26.59 -23.65
C ARG A 2 -71.67 -26.65 -22.43
N LEU A 3 -70.39 -26.92 -22.65
CA LEU A 3 -69.29 -26.66 -21.70
C LEU A 3 -68.12 -26.08 -22.52
N LEU A 4 -67.91 -24.77 -22.41
CA LEU A 4 -66.62 -24.08 -22.63
C LEU A 4 -65.83 -24.17 -21.30
N PRO A 5 -64.59 -23.67 -21.17
CA PRO A 5 -63.42 -23.62 -22.05
C PRO A 5 -62.14 -24.07 -21.28
N SER A 6 -60.99 -24.33 -21.91
CA SER A 6 -59.70 -24.09 -21.21
C SER A 6 -58.49 -24.10 -22.14
N CYS A 7 -57.81 -22.98 -22.11
CA CYS A 7 -56.53 -22.66 -22.70
C CYS A 7 -55.42 -23.52 -22.07
N LEU A 8 -54.60 -24.20 -22.87
CA LEU A 8 -53.33 -24.79 -22.41
C LEU A 8 -52.21 -24.41 -23.38
N ILE A 9 -51.67 -23.20 -23.17
CA ILE A 9 -50.38 -22.78 -23.69
C ILE A 9 -49.33 -23.59 -22.93
N VAL A 10 -48.72 -24.58 -23.59
CA VAL A 10 -47.57 -25.31 -23.05
C VAL A 10 -46.33 -24.43 -23.23
N LEU A 11 -46.06 -23.60 -22.22
CA LEU A 11 -44.84 -22.82 -22.15
C LEU A 11 -43.71 -23.74 -21.68
N ALA A 12 -42.90 -24.25 -22.61
CA ALA A 12 -41.70 -25.01 -22.30
C ALA A 12 -40.62 -24.06 -21.72
N LEU A 13 -40.59 -23.91 -20.40
CA LEU A 13 -39.45 -23.29 -19.72
C LEU A 13 -38.26 -24.25 -19.79
N GLY A 14 -37.35 -23.97 -20.72
CA GLY A 14 -36.03 -24.56 -20.76
C GLY A 14 -35.33 -24.35 -19.43
N ILE A 15 -34.91 -25.46 -18.82
CA ILE A 15 -34.22 -25.54 -17.55
C ILE A 15 -32.85 -24.87 -17.72
N ALA A 16 -32.74 -23.59 -17.40
CA ALA A 16 -31.45 -22.92 -17.37
C ALA A 16 -30.64 -23.49 -16.21
N SER A 17 -29.60 -24.27 -16.52
CA SER A 17 -28.65 -24.75 -15.51
C SER A 17 -27.96 -23.54 -14.86
N PRO A 18 -27.83 -23.48 -13.53
CA PRO A 18 -27.09 -22.41 -12.89
C PRO A 18 -25.62 -22.54 -13.24
N ALA A 19 -25.10 -21.59 -14.03
CA ALA A 19 -23.67 -21.45 -14.24
C ALA A 19 -23.03 -21.04 -12.90
N ALA A 20 -22.37 -21.99 -12.23
CA ALA A 20 -21.62 -21.71 -11.03
C ALA A 20 -20.32 -20.97 -11.39
N ALA A 21 -20.39 -19.63 -11.45
CA ALA A 21 -19.20 -18.81 -11.45
C ALA A 21 -18.55 -18.94 -10.07
N ALA A 22 -17.51 -19.77 -9.96
CA ALA A 22 -16.63 -19.76 -8.81
C ALA A 22 -15.93 -18.40 -8.78
N GLY A 23 -16.53 -17.44 -8.07
CA GLY A 23 -15.93 -16.14 -7.79
C GLY A 23 -14.68 -16.35 -6.96
N ARG A 24 -13.56 -16.64 -7.63
CA ARG A 24 -12.25 -16.67 -6.99
C ARG A 24 -11.93 -15.24 -6.62
N THR A 25 -12.32 -14.85 -5.42
CA THR A 25 -11.92 -13.56 -4.85
C THR A 25 -10.39 -13.54 -4.84
N TYR A 26 -9.82 -12.54 -5.49
CA TYR A 26 -8.38 -12.31 -5.52
C TYR A 26 -7.85 -12.30 -4.09
N LYS A 27 -6.99 -13.26 -3.77
CA LYS A 27 -6.21 -13.25 -2.54
C LYS A 27 -4.99 -12.39 -2.83
N PRO A 28 -4.86 -11.17 -2.27
CA PRO A 28 -3.63 -10.42 -2.42
C PRO A 28 -2.49 -11.27 -1.88
N VAL A 29 -1.46 -11.45 -2.72
CA VAL A 29 -0.16 -11.96 -2.28
C VAL A 29 0.22 -11.11 -1.08
N VAL A 30 0.55 -11.74 0.05
CA VAL A 30 0.86 -11.04 1.29
C VAL A 30 2.10 -10.18 1.02
N GLU A 31 1.88 -8.91 0.65
CA GLU A 31 2.94 -7.91 0.65
C GLU A 31 3.50 -7.88 2.06
N ASP A 32 4.83 -7.94 2.13
CA ASP A 32 5.57 -7.89 3.38
C ASP A 32 5.10 -6.66 4.15
N LYS A 33 4.33 -6.87 5.23
CA LYS A 33 3.69 -5.79 6.00
C LYS A 33 4.69 -5.04 6.86
N THR A 34 5.99 -5.32 6.72
CA THR A 34 7.02 -4.63 7.47
C THR A 34 7.11 -3.18 7.00
N PRO A 35 7.05 -2.20 7.91
CA PRO A 35 7.18 -0.80 7.55
C PRO A 35 8.58 -0.57 6.98
N GLN A 36 8.67 -0.22 5.69
CA GLN A 36 9.93 0.00 4.98
C GLN A 36 10.64 1.30 5.40
N TYR A 37 9.90 2.20 6.03
CA TYR A 37 10.37 3.52 6.44
C TYR A 37 10.06 3.77 7.91
N GLU A 38 10.90 4.56 8.55
CA GLU A 38 10.70 5.08 9.90
C GLU A 38 10.98 6.58 9.95
N LEU A 39 10.48 7.25 10.99
CA LEU A 39 10.81 8.64 11.24
C LEU A 39 12.23 8.73 11.79
N CYS A 40 13.09 9.52 11.17
CA CYS A 40 14.44 9.82 11.63
C CYS A 40 14.51 11.26 12.14
N ARG A 41 15.11 11.48 13.32
CA ARG A 41 15.23 12.82 13.93
C ARG A 41 16.66 13.32 13.90
N LEU A 42 16.84 14.61 13.58
CA LEU A 42 18.16 15.21 13.50
C LEU A 42 18.84 15.15 14.87
N ARG A 43 20.03 14.55 14.90
CA ARG A 43 20.85 14.40 16.10
C ARG A 43 21.99 15.40 16.12
N LYS A 44 22.73 15.49 15.02
CA LYS A 44 23.93 16.34 14.91
C LYS A 44 24.03 16.94 13.51
N ARG A 45 24.59 18.14 13.46
CA ARG A 45 25.04 18.78 12.23
C ARG A 45 26.55 18.98 12.31
N GLU A 46 27.25 18.68 11.21
CA GLU A 46 28.67 18.91 11.09
C GLU A 46 28.95 19.64 9.77
N PHE A 47 29.71 20.73 9.85
CA PHE A 47 30.10 21.50 8.67
C PHE A 47 31.50 21.05 8.27
N THR A 48 31.66 20.60 7.03
CA THR A 48 32.94 20.17 6.47
C THR A 48 33.27 21.02 5.23
N GLU A 49 34.52 21.01 4.78
CA GLU A 49 34.99 21.92 3.72
C GLU A 49 34.18 21.86 2.43
N GLY A 50 33.55 20.72 2.12
CA GLY A 50 32.73 20.54 0.92
C GLY A 50 31.22 20.52 1.15
N GLY A 51 30.70 20.94 2.31
CA GLY A 51 29.26 20.89 2.58
C GLY A 51 28.85 20.60 4.03
N THR A 52 27.58 20.23 4.22
CA THR A 52 26.99 19.94 5.54
C THR A 52 26.61 18.46 5.68
N ASP A 53 27.05 17.85 6.78
CA ASP A 53 26.67 16.51 7.20
C ASP A 53 25.53 16.56 8.21
N CYS A 54 24.40 15.94 7.86
CA CYS A 54 23.22 15.82 8.68
C CYS A 54 23.13 14.39 9.24
N PHE A 55 23.35 14.22 10.55
CA PHE A 55 23.25 12.93 11.23
C PHE A 55 21.88 12.79 11.88
N TYR A 56 21.16 11.73 11.52
CA TYR A 56 19.81 11.47 11.99
C TYR A 56 19.70 10.17 12.78
N ARG A 57 19.10 10.25 13.96
CA ARG A 57 18.84 9.11 14.83
C ARG A 57 17.58 8.38 14.38
N ARG A 58 17.72 7.07 14.17
CA ARG A 58 16.61 6.14 13.93
C ARG A 58 15.83 5.88 15.21
N GLN A 59 14.51 5.75 15.10
CA GLN A 59 13.64 5.53 16.26
C GLN A 59 13.69 4.09 16.74
N THR A 60 13.94 3.14 15.83
CA THR A 60 14.21 1.75 16.20
C THR A 60 15.61 1.51 16.74
N GLY A 61 16.47 2.54 16.79
CA GLY A 61 17.87 2.41 17.15
C GLY A 61 18.76 1.94 15.98
N GLY A 62 20.00 1.56 16.27
CA GLY A 62 21.00 1.22 15.26
C GLY A 62 21.91 2.39 14.88
N LYS A 63 22.49 2.33 13.68
CA LYS A 63 23.41 3.35 13.17
C LYS A 63 22.63 4.58 12.69
N ASP A 64 23.15 5.77 12.99
CA ASP A 64 22.58 7.03 12.52
C ASP A 64 22.59 7.07 10.98
N ALA A 65 21.51 7.59 10.39
CA ALA A 65 21.44 7.85 8.97
C ALA A 65 22.16 9.16 8.65
N LEU A 66 23.08 9.13 7.69
CA LEU A 66 23.86 10.28 7.25
C LEU A 66 23.30 10.80 5.92
N ILE A 67 23.01 12.10 5.87
CA ILE A 67 22.75 12.83 4.63
C ILE A 67 23.85 13.86 4.45
N ARG A 68 24.57 13.75 3.34
CA ARG A 68 25.58 14.71 2.90
C ARG A 68 24.92 15.72 1.97
N VAL A 69 25.12 17.00 2.22
CA VAL A 69 24.67 18.07 1.33
C VAL A 69 25.87 18.90 0.91
N ASP A 70 26.13 18.99 -0.39
CA ASP A 70 27.34 19.64 -0.94
C ASP A 70 27.36 21.18 -0.81
N ASP A 71 26.34 21.76 -0.19
CA ASP A 71 26.23 23.20 0.07
C ASP A 71 26.20 23.48 1.59
N ALA A 72 27.11 24.35 2.03
CA ALA A 72 27.26 24.76 3.43
C ALA A 72 26.09 25.63 3.94
N LYS A 73 25.28 26.21 3.05
CA LYS A 73 24.11 27.05 3.41
C LYS A 73 22.83 26.26 3.62
N VAL A 74 22.79 24.98 3.21
CA VAL A 74 21.57 24.19 3.31
C VAL A 74 21.34 23.72 4.74
N ARG A 75 20.14 24.00 5.25
CA ARG A 75 19.74 23.59 6.59
C ARG A 75 19.23 22.15 6.56
N CYS A 76 19.78 21.30 7.41
CA CYS A 76 19.20 19.98 7.68
C CYS A 76 17.78 20.13 8.22
N GLN A 77 16.86 19.31 7.71
CA GLN A 77 15.50 19.21 8.24
C GLN A 77 15.54 18.63 9.66
N ALA A 78 14.60 19.01 10.52
CA ALA A 78 14.54 18.50 11.89
C ALA A 78 14.21 17.01 11.94
N GLU A 79 13.41 16.53 10.98
CA GLU A 79 12.95 15.16 10.88
C GLU A 79 12.61 14.83 9.43
N TYR A 80 12.77 13.56 9.05
CA TYR A 80 12.41 13.04 7.72
C TYR A 80 12.13 11.53 7.78
N GLN A 81 11.56 10.95 6.72
CA GLN A 81 11.39 9.50 6.61
C GLN A 81 12.65 8.84 6.06
N CYS A 82 13.32 8.04 6.89
CA CYS A 82 14.48 7.24 6.50
C CYS A 82 14.08 5.78 6.26
N LYS A 83 14.83 5.09 5.40
CA LYS A 83 14.65 3.65 5.22
C LYS A 83 15.09 2.91 6.47
N ARG A 84 14.27 1.95 6.90
CA ARG A 84 14.58 1.05 8.03
C ARG A 84 15.77 0.16 7.69
#